data_AF-A0A142XWI5-F1
#
_entry.id   AF-A0A142XWI5-F1
#
_cell.length_a   1.000
_cell.length_b   1.000
_cell.length_c   1.000
_cell.angle_alpha   90.00
_cell.angle_beta   90.00
_cell.angle_gamma   90.00
#
_symmetry.space_group_name_H-M   'P 1'
#
loop_
_entity.id
_entity.type
_entity.pdbx_description
1 polymer ?
#
loop_
_entity_poly.entity_id
_entity_poly.type
_entity_poly.pdbx_seq_one_letter_code
_entity_poly.pdbx_strand_id
1 'polypeptide(L)'
;MNQQEISEFWGQVFINFPSLEEWINTKSPDPPKTIASWSRAWENITAKEAMSVLNRWVTGEIDPPTGYQRETFHIHLRQVVMSDRAKLSGARAREEAFEKANIGAARPKIMVSCSAVMDKIIALKSQYEAGFISMDELERERDLIVREAHEEIDNNAKRKAV
;
A
#
# COMPACT_ATOMS: atom_id res chain seq x y z
N MET A 1 1.76 -14.86 -20.03
CA MET A 1 1.20 -14.48 -21.35
C MET A 1 1.62 -15.48 -22.41
N ASN A 2 0.76 -15.78 -23.37
CA ASN A 2 1.12 -16.57 -24.54
C ASN A 2 1.85 -15.70 -25.60
N GLN A 3 2.43 -16.33 -26.63
CA GLN A 3 3.23 -15.62 -27.64
C GLN A 3 2.43 -14.62 -28.46
N GLN A 4 1.15 -14.90 -28.74
CA GLN A 4 0.27 -14.00 -29.48
C GLN A 4 -0.06 -12.75 -28.65
N GLU A 5 -0.42 -12.93 -27.38
CA GLU A 5 -0.66 -11.84 -26.43
C GLU A 5 0.57 -10.96 -26.25
N ILE A 6 1.77 -11.54 -26.23
CA ILE A 6 3.04 -10.79 -26.17
C ILE A 6 3.19 -9.91 -27.41
N SER A 7 2.93 -10.45 -28.61
CA SER A 7 3.03 -9.69 -29.85
C SER A 7 2.03 -8.53 -29.88
N GLU A 8 0.78 -8.77 -29.50
CA GLU A 8 -0.26 -7.75 -29.42
C GLU A 8 0.10 -6.67 -28.39
N PHE A 9 0.62 -7.08 -27.23
CA PHE A 9 1.08 -6.16 -26.19
C PHE A 9 2.23 -5.26 -26.67
N TRP A 10 3.25 -5.83 -27.33
CA TRP A 10 4.35 -5.04 -27.90
C TRP A 10 3.88 -4.05 -28.96
N GLY A 11 2.89 -4.44 -29.80
CA GLY A 11 2.24 -3.51 -30.72
C GLY A 11 1.65 -2.29 -29.99
N GLN A 12 0.93 -2.51 -28.89
CA GLN A 12 0.39 -1.42 -28.07
C GLN A 12 1.49 -0.58 -27.39
N VAL A 13 2.56 -1.23 -26.92
CA VAL A 13 3.70 -0.52 -26.32
C VAL A 13 4.34 0.43 -27.33
N PHE A 14 4.59 -0.01 -28.56
CA PHE A 14 5.23 0.83 -29.58
C PHE A 14 4.34 1.97 -30.08
N ILE A 15 3.02 1.77 -30.13
CA ILE A 15 2.06 2.85 -30.44
C ILE A 15 2.12 3.96 -29.38
N ASN A 16 2.18 3.59 -28.10
CA ASN A 16 2.16 4.56 -26.99
C ASN A 16 3.56 5.12 -26.65
N PHE A 17 4.62 4.35 -26.94
CA PHE A 17 6.02 4.68 -26.64
C PHE A 17 6.91 4.48 -27.87
N PRO A 18 6.74 5.28 -28.94
CA PRO A 18 7.47 5.10 -30.21
C PRO A 18 9.00 5.20 -30.04
N SER A 19 9.46 6.01 -29.08
CA SER A 19 10.89 6.13 -28.77
C SER A 19 11.52 4.85 -28.21
N LEU A 20 10.71 3.90 -27.70
CA LEU A 20 11.20 2.60 -27.28
C LEU A 20 11.44 1.69 -28.48
N GLU A 21 10.57 1.73 -29.49
CA GLU A 21 10.76 1.02 -30.75
C GLU A 21 12.03 1.51 -31.45
N GLU A 22 12.21 2.82 -31.54
CA GLU A 22 13.42 3.43 -32.08
C GLU A 22 14.67 2.96 -31.32
N TRP A 23 14.62 2.96 -29.98
CA TRP A 23 15.74 2.51 -29.17
C TRP A 23 16.06 1.03 -29.40
N ILE A 24 15.04 0.17 -29.42
CA ILE A 24 15.21 -1.28 -29.65
C ILE A 24 15.84 -1.51 -31.03
N ASN A 25 15.37 -0.84 -32.08
CA ASN A 25 15.87 -1.03 -33.44
C ASN A 25 17.26 -0.43 -33.67
N THR A 26 17.68 0.57 -32.90
CA THR A 26 18.96 1.29 -33.10
C THR A 26 20.07 0.87 -32.14
N LYS A 27 19.72 0.43 -30.92
CA LYS A 27 20.68 0.11 -29.86
C LYS A 27 20.80 -1.39 -29.58
N SER A 28 19.77 -2.18 -29.91
CA SER A 28 19.87 -3.63 -29.75
C SER A 28 20.69 -4.25 -30.89
N PRO A 29 21.63 -5.17 -30.59
CA PRO A 29 22.28 -6.00 -31.61
C PRO A 29 21.32 -6.96 -32.32
N ASP A 30 20.23 -7.36 -31.67
CA ASP A 30 19.23 -8.29 -32.20
C ASP A 30 17.85 -7.92 -31.60
N PRO A 31 17.09 -7.04 -32.28
CA PRO A 31 15.80 -6.57 -31.78
C PRO A 31 14.81 -7.70 -31.47
N PRO A 32 14.61 -8.71 -32.36
CA PRO A 32 13.73 -9.84 -32.06
C PRO A 32 14.16 -10.63 -30.82
N LYS A 33 15.45 -10.95 -30.66
CA LYS A 33 15.92 -11.67 -29.45
C LYS A 33 15.82 -10.82 -28.20
N THR A 34 15.96 -9.51 -28.30
CA THR A 34 15.81 -8.59 -27.16
C THR A 34 14.37 -8.57 -26.68
N ILE A 35 13.41 -8.40 -27.59
CA ILE A 35 11.98 -8.48 -27.31
C ILE A 35 11.65 -9.85 -26.67
N ALA A 36 12.16 -10.94 -27.23
CA ALA A 36 11.94 -12.28 -26.69
C ALA A 36 12.53 -12.44 -25.27
N SER A 37 13.75 -11.95 -25.04
CA SER A 37 14.44 -11.97 -23.75
C SER A 37 13.68 -11.16 -22.70
N TRP A 38 13.29 -9.94 -23.04
CA TRP A 38 12.50 -9.06 -22.17
C TRP A 38 11.14 -9.66 -21.84
N SER A 39 10.50 -10.33 -22.80
CA SER A 39 9.21 -11.00 -22.59
C SER A 39 9.29 -12.16 -21.60
N ARG A 40 10.47 -12.78 -21.39
CA ARG A 40 10.67 -13.79 -20.32
C ARG A 40 10.49 -13.20 -18.93
N ALA A 41 10.76 -11.90 -18.74
CA ALA A 41 10.49 -11.25 -17.46
C ALA A 41 8.99 -11.22 -17.11
N TRP A 42 8.11 -11.51 -18.06
CA TRP A 42 6.65 -11.45 -17.92
C TRP A 42 5.97 -12.82 -17.97
N GLU A 43 6.72 -13.91 -17.86
CA GLU A 43 6.18 -15.28 -17.95
C GLU A 43 4.98 -15.51 -17.01
N ASN A 44 5.08 -15.00 -15.78
CA ASN A 44 4.04 -15.11 -14.74
C ASN A 44 3.08 -13.92 -14.68
N ILE A 45 3.08 -13.05 -15.70
CA ILE A 45 2.21 -11.89 -15.83
C ILE A 45 1.13 -12.19 -16.87
N THR A 46 -0.10 -11.83 -16.56
CA THR A 46 -1.24 -11.95 -17.48
C THR A 46 -1.30 -10.75 -18.43
N ALA A 47 -1.86 -10.94 -19.63
CA ALA A 47 -2.02 -9.85 -20.59
C ALA A 47 -2.83 -8.68 -20.02
N LYS A 48 -3.85 -9.00 -19.20
CA LYS A 48 -4.69 -8.01 -18.53
C LYS A 48 -3.90 -7.15 -17.53
N GLU A 49 -3.01 -7.76 -16.73
CA GLU A 49 -2.16 -7.02 -15.80
C GLU A 49 -1.18 -6.11 -16.56
N ALA A 50 -0.51 -6.63 -17.58
CA ALA A 50 0.42 -5.85 -18.40
C ALA A 50 -0.28 -4.67 -19.09
N MET A 51 -1.46 -4.91 -19.67
CA MET A 51 -2.26 -3.86 -20.31
C MET A 51 -2.77 -2.82 -19.30
N SER A 52 -3.14 -3.26 -18.09
CA SER A 52 -3.52 -2.34 -17.03
C SER A 52 -2.37 -1.40 -16.67
N VAL A 53 -1.14 -1.89 -16.57
CA VAL A 53 0.05 -1.05 -16.32
C VAL A 53 0.27 -0.08 -17.47
N LEU A 54 0.18 -0.55 -18.71
CA LEU A 54 0.33 0.29 -19.90
C LEU A 54 -0.68 1.43 -19.93
N ASN A 55 -1.96 1.14 -19.67
CA ASN A 55 -3.01 2.14 -19.64
C ASN A 55 -2.75 3.19 -18.54
N ARG A 56 -2.31 2.77 -17.37
CA ARG A 56 -2.02 3.67 -16.25
C ARG A 56 -0.82 4.58 -16.51
N TRP A 57 0.17 4.12 -17.28
CA TRP A 57 1.24 4.97 -17.79
C TRP A 57 0.73 6.01 -18.79
N VAL A 58 -0.15 5.61 -19.71
CA VAL A 58 -0.71 6.50 -20.73
C VAL A 58 -1.64 7.54 -20.12
N THR A 59 -2.43 7.19 -19.10
CA THR A 59 -3.31 8.12 -18.40
C THR A 59 -2.60 8.98 -17.36
N GLY A 60 -1.32 8.72 -17.08
CA GLY A 60 -0.53 9.44 -16.08
C GLY A 60 -0.90 9.11 -14.62
N GLU A 61 -1.56 7.98 -14.37
CA GLU A 61 -1.84 7.52 -13.00
C GLU A 61 -0.55 7.05 -12.30
N ILE A 62 0.41 6.53 -13.08
CA ILE A 62 1.76 6.19 -12.63
C ILE A 62 2.77 6.65 -13.67
N ASP A 63 4.00 6.94 -13.23
CA ASP A 63 5.05 7.42 -14.12
C ASP A 63 5.57 6.30 -15.05
N PRO A 64 5.63 6.53 -16.38
CA PRO A 64 6.30 5.63 -17.29
C PRO A 64 7.83 5.68 -17.12
N PRO A 65 8.55 4.62 -17.54
CA PRO A 65 10.00 4.66 -17.58
C PRO A 65 10.50 5.72 -18.57
N THR A 66 11.42 6.60 -18.13
CA THR A 66 11.96 7.70 -18.96
C THR A 66 13.49 7.62 -19.11
N GLY A 67 14.01 8.18 -20.20
CA GLY A 67 15.46 8.25 -20.46
C GLY A 67 16.15 6.88 -20.42
N TYR A 68 17.15 6.74 -19.54
CA TYR A 68 17.91 5.50 -19.33
C TYR A 68 17.06 4.34 -18.81
N GLN A 69 15.88 4.60 -18.21
CA GLN A 69 14.98 3.55 -17.73
C GLN A 69 14.30 2.77 -18.87
N ARG A 70 14.41 3.25 -20.11
CA ARG A 70 13.91 2.53 -21.30
C ARG A 70 14.58 1.17 -21.47
N GLU A 71 15.86 1.07 -21.14
CA GLU A 71 16.63 -0.18 -21.22
C GLU A 71 16.11 -1.23 -20.22
N THR A 72 15.47 -0.78 -19.16
CA THR A 72 14.89 -1.59 -18.09
C THR A 72 13.36 -1.63 -18.15
N PHE A 73 12.74 -1.29 -19.30
CA PHE A 73 11.28 -1.27 -19.47
C PHE A 73 10.59 -2.54 -18.97
N HIS A 74 11.15 -3.70 -19.33
CA HIS A 74 10.64 -5.01 -18.93
C HIS A 74 10.66 -5.25 -17.41
N ILE A 75 11.66 -4.69 -16.71
CA ILE A 75 11.78 -4.74 -15.25
C ILE A 75 10.74 -3.82 -14.62
N HIS A 76 10.60 -2.58 -15.14
CA HIS A 76 9.63 -1.62 -14.62
C HIS A 76 8.20 -2.16 -14.69
N LEU A 77 7.80 -2.73 -15.83
CA LEU A 77 6.48 -3.36 -15.96
C LEU A 77 6.27 -4.44 -14.90
N ARG A 78 7.25 -5.35 -14.75
CA ARG A 78 7.18 -6.42 -13.76
C ARG A 78 7.07 -5.86 -12.34
N GLN A 79 7.86 -4.84 -11.99
CA GLN A 79 7.84 -4.23 -10.67
C GLN A 79 6.47 -3.63 -10.32
N VAL A 80 5.83 -2.93 -11.27
CA VAL A 80 4.49 -2.38 -11.06
C VAL A 80 3.48 -3.50 -10.82
N VAL A 81 3.47 -4.54 -11.67
CA VAL A 81 2.55 -5.68 -11.50
C VAL A 81 2.76 -6.39 -10.15
N MET A 82 4.01 -6.62 -9.75
CA MET A 82 4.29 -7.25 -8.45
C MET A 82 3.87 -6.37 -7.27
N SER A 83 4.04 -5.04 -7.38
CA SER A 83 3.56 -4.09 -6.38
C SER A 83 2.04 -4.12 -6.25
N ASP A 84 1.32 -4.16 -7.37
CA ASP A 84 -0.14 -4.24 -7.38
C ASP A 84 -0.64 -5.56 -6.75
N ARG A 85 0.01 -6.69 -7.06
CA ARG A 85 -0.28 -7.98 -6.40
C ARG A 85 -0.06 -7.93 -4.90
N ALA A 86 1.05 -7.33 -4.46
CA ALA A 86 1.36 -7.19 -3.04
C ALA A 86 0.32 -6.32 -2.31
N LYS A 87 -0.12 -5.21 -2.93
CA LYS A 87 -1.19 -4.35 -2.40
C LYS A 87 -2.51 -5.10 -2.24
N LEU A 88 -2.90 -5.89 -3.25
CA LEU A 88 -4.12 -6.70 -3.22
C LEU A 88 -4.06 -7.80 -2.14
N SER A 89 -2.93 -8.50 -2.04
CA SER A 89 -2.72 -9.51 -1.00
C SER A 89 -2.76 -8.89 0.40
N GLY A 90 -2.11 -7.74 0.60
CA GLY A 90 -2.14 -7.02 1.87
C GLY A 90 -3.51 -6.43 2.22
N ALA A 91 -4.32 -6.06 1.22
CA ALA A 91 -5.71 -5.64 1.46
C ALA A 91 -6.58 -6.82 1.93
N ARG A 92 -6.48 -7.97 1.27
CA ARG A 92 -7.19 -9.20 1.68
C ARG A 92 -6.77 -9.68 3.06
N ALA A 93 -5.47 -9.71 3.35
CA ALA A 93 -4.98 -10.10 4.67
C ALA A 93 -5.51 -9.18 5.78
N ARG A 94 -5.64 -7.88 5.51
CA ARG A 94 -6.25 -6.91 6.43
C ARG A 94 -7.75 -7.15 6.62
N GLU A 95 -8.47 -7.43 5.54
CA GLU A 95 -9.89 -7.74 5.56
C GLU A 95 -10.17 -9.04 6.33
N GLU A 96 -9.42 -10.11 6.06
CA GLU A 96 -9.51 -11.37 6.80
C GLU A 96 -9.16 -11.21 8.30
N ALA A 97 -8.17 -10.38 8.63
CA ALA A 97 -7.84 -10.07 10.02
C ALA A 97 -8.98 -9.31 10.70
N PHE A 98 -9.62 -8.37 10.00
CA PHE A 98 -10.78 -7.64 10.50
C PHE A 98 -12.00 -8.55 10.69
N GLU A 99 -12.27 -9.46 9.75
CA GLU A 99 -13.33 -10.45 9.87
C GLU A 99 -13.08 -11.43 11.03
N LYS A 100 -11.86 -11.96 11.17
CA LYS A 100 -11.50 -12.84 12.29
C LYS A 100 -11.62 -12.12 13.64
N ALA A 101 -11.24 -10.85 13.72
CA ALA A 101 -11.46 -10.03 14.91
C ALA A 101 -12.96 -9.85 15.23
N ASN A 102 -13.81 -9.74 14.21
CA ASN A 102 -15.27 -9.61 14.39
C ASN A 102 -16.00 -10.92 14.71
N ILE A 103 -15.50 -12.08 14.27
CA ILE A 103 -16.13 -13.38 14.49
C ILE A 103 -15.83 -13.93 15.90
N GLY A 104 -14.67 -13.59 16.48
CA GLY A 104 -14.25 -14.06 17.80
C GLY A 104 -14.53 -13.12 18.98
N ALA A 105 -14.76 -11.83 18.73
CA ALA A 105 -15.05 -10.87 19.78
C ALA A 105 -16.55 -10.57 19.82
N ALA A 106 -17.22 -10.96 20.91
CA ALA A 106 -18.42 -10.24 21.32
C ALA A 106 -18.05 -8.75 21.31
N ARG A 107 -18.66 -7.97 20.40
CA ARG A 107 -18.42 -6.52 20.36
C ARG A 107 -18.51 -6.03 21.80
N PRO A 108 -17.46 -5.40 22.38
CA PRO A 108 -17.66 -4.71 23.64
C PRO A 108 -18.80 -3.72 23.38
N LYS A 109 -19.95 -3.94 24.04
CA LYS A 109 -21.17 -3.11 23.90
C LYS A 109 -20.93 -1.64 24.27
N ILE A 110 -19.74 -1.35 24.77
CA ILE A 110 -19.31 -0.04 25.24
C ILE A 110 -18.16 0.38 24.32
N MET A 111 -18.52 1.07 23.25
CA MET A 111 -17.58 1.84 22.47
C MET A 111 -17.32 3.12 23.26
N VAL A 112 -16.19 3.17 23.96
CA VAL A 112 -15.77 4.33 24.72
C VAL A 112 -15.00 5.20 23.76
N SER A 113 -15.35 6.49 23.70
CA SER A 113 -14.63 7.43 22.84
C SER A 113 -13.21 7.59 23.38
N CYS A 114 -12.24 6.87 22.82
CA CYS A 114 -10.82 7.03 23.16
C CYS A 114 -10.29 8.43 22.86
N SER A 115 -11.02 9.26 22.09
CA SER A 115 -10.57 10.62 21.75
C SER A 115 -10.30 11.48 22.97
N ALA A 116 -11.21 11.52 23.96
CA ALA A 116 -11.05 12.37 25.14
C ALA A 116 -9.85 11.96 26.02
N VAL A 117 -9.55 10.66 26.09
CA VAL A 117 -8.39 10.14 26.83
C VAL A 117 -7.11 10.45 26.08
N MET A 118 -7.11 10.26 24.76
CA MET A 118 -5.98 10.58 23.89
C MET A 118 -5.66 12.07 23.88
N ASP A 119 -6.67 12.94 23.88
CA ASP A 119 -6.50 14.40 23.93
C ASP A 119 -5.79 14.83 25.22
N LYS A 120 -6.15 14.23 26.36
CA LYS A 120 -5.46 14.47 27.65
C LYS A 120 -4.01 14.00 27.62
N ILE A 121 -3.74 12.81 27.06
CA ILE A 121 -2.37 12.27 26.96
C ILE A 121 -1.51 13.11 26.02
N ILE A 122 -2.07 13.59 24.90
CA ILE A 122 -1.38 14.47 23.95
C ILE A 122 -1.06 15.81 24.62
N ALA A 123 -2.01 16.41 25.34
CA ALA A 123 -1.80 17.66 26.07
C ALA A 123 -0.70 17.51 27.14
N LEU A 124 -0.71 16.41 27.88
CA LEU A 124 0.29 16.12 28.90
C LEU A 124 1.70 15.95 28.30
N LYS A 125 1.80 15.23 27.18
CA LYS A 125 3.07 15.08 26.45
C LYS A 125 3.59 16.44 25.95
N SER A 126 2.71 17.32 25.49
CA SER A 126 3.08 18.67 25.06
C SER A 126 3.62 19.52 26.23
N GLN A 127 3.09 19.35 27.45
CA GLN A 127 3.62 20.03 28.64
C GLN A 127 5.01 19.54 29.04
N TYR A 128 5.28 18.24 28.90
CA TYR A 128 6.61 17.67 29.10
C TYR A 128 7.61 18.16 28.05
N GLU A 129 7.23 18.16 26.76
CA GLU A 129 8.09 18.66 25.67
C GLU A 129 8.40 20.16 25.83
N ALA A 130 7.48 20.93 26.41
CA ALA A 130 7.68 22.33 26.77
C ALA A 130 8.43 22.55 28.10
N GLY A 131 8.77 21.49 28.83
CA GLY A 131 9.55 21.53 30.07
C GLY A 131 8.78 21.98 31.31
N PHE A 132 7.45 22.00 31.27
CA PHE A 132 6.61 22.41 32.41
C PHE A 132 6.47 21.33 33.49
N ILE A 133 6.61 20.07 33.10
CA ILE A 133 6.51 18.91 33.99
C ILE A 133 7.71 18.00 33.80
N SER A 134 8.09 17.28 34.86
CA SER A 134 9.16 16.28 34.81
C SER A 134 8.69 14.95 34.19
N MET A 135 9.63 14.08 33.81
CA MET A 135 9.29 12.74 33.27
C MET A 135 8.54 11.88 34.30
N ASP A 136 8.96 11.94 35.57
CA ASP A 136 8.31 11.20 36.67
C ASP A 136 6.87 11.67 36.94
N GLU A 137 6.58 12.94 36.61
CA GLU A 137 5.26 13.56 36.73
C GLU A 137 4.39 13.24 35.52
N LEU A 138 4.96 13.24 34.32
CA LEU A 138 4.32 12.73 33.09
C LEU A 138 3.85 11.28 33.27
N GLU A 139 4.70 10.39 33.79
CA GLU A 139 4.35 8.99 33.97
C GLU A 139 3.22 8.81 35.01
N ARG A 140 3.30 9.52 36.14
CA ARG A 140 2.26 9.48 37.17
C ARG A 140 0.91 9.98 36.66
N GLU A 141 0.89 11.12 35.97
CA GLU A 141 -0.35 11.70 35.46
C GLU A 141 -0.93 10.88 34.30
N ARG A 142 -0.09 10.34 33.41
CA ARG A 142 -0.53 9.40 32.37
C ARG A 142 -1.23 8.19 32.97
N ASP A 143 -0.61 7.57 33.98
CA ASP A 143 -1.16 6.39 34.62
C ASP A 143 -2.47 6.69 35.38
N LEU A 144 -2.59 7.89 35.96
CA LEU A 144 -3.82 8.38 36.56
C LEU A 144 -4.94 8.53 35.52
N ILE A 145 -4.66 9.19 34.39
CA ILE A 145 -5.61 9.38 33.29
C ILE A 145 -6.13 8.03 32.75
N VAL A 146 -5.22 7.06 32.59
CA VAL A 146 -5.57 5.71 32.13
C VAL A 146 -6.42 4.97 33.16
N ARG A 147 -6.12 5.10 34.45
CA ARG A 147 -6.91 4.49 35.53
C ARG A 147 -8.31 5.09 35.63
N GLU A 148 -8.43 6.42 35.59
CA GLU A 148 -9.71 7.12 35.59
C GLU A 148 -10.57 6.70 34.39
N ALA A 149 -9.95 6.57 33.21
CA ALA A 149 -10.63 6.07 32.03
C ALA A 149 -11.16 4.65 32.25
N HIS A 150 -10.37 3.73 32.82
CA HIS A 150 -10.86 2.38 33.13
C HIS A 150 -12.03 2.37 34.13
N GLU A 151 -11.95 3.19 35.18
CA GLU A 151 -13.03 3.31 36.17
C GLU A 151 -14.32 3.87 35.56
N GLU A 152 -14.22 4.85 34.67
CA GLU A 152 -15.36 5.42 33.96
C GLU A 152 -16.03 4.38 33.04
N ILE A 153 -15.24 3.53 32.38
CA ILE A 153 -15.73 2.43 31.55
C ILE A 153 -16.50 1.41 32.39
N ASP A 154 -15.92 0.98 33.51
CA ASP A 154 -16.54 0.02 34.42
C ASP A 154 -17.84 0.57 35.04
N ASN A 155 -17.86 1.85 35.39
CA ASN A 155 -19.06 2.50 35.93
C ASN A 155 -20.16 2.65 34.87
N ASN A 156 -19.80 3.00 33.63
CA ASN A 156 -20.75 3.04 32.52
C ASN A 156 -21.27 1.65 32.15
N ALA A 157 -20.45 0.60 32.30
CA ALA A 157 -20.88 -0.79 32.12
C ALA A 157 -21.93 -1.19 33.15
N LYS A 158 -21.69 -0.89 34.43
CA LYS A 158 -22.61 -1.17 35.54
C LYS A 158 -23.93 -0.42 35.40
N ARG A 159 -23.91 0.85 35.00
CA ARG A 159 -25.11 1.68 34.81
C ARG A 159 -26.04 1.19 33.69
N LYS A 160 -25.50 0.53 32.67
CA LYS A 160 -26.29 -0.02 31.54
C LYS A 160 -26.82 -1.44 31.79
N ALA A 161 -26.44 -2.07 32.90
CA ALA A 161 -26.86 -3.42 33.27
C ALA A 161 -28.05 -3.45 34.27
N VAL A 162 -28.48 -2.27 34.75
CA VAL A 162 -29.70 -2.04 35.55
C VAL A 162 -30.80 -1.54 34.62
#